data_AF-A0A3D9N627-F1
#
_entry.id   AF-A0A3D9N627-F1
#
_cell.length_a   1.000
_cell.length_b   1.000
_cell.length_c   1.000
_cell.angle_alpha   90.00
_cell.angle_beta   90.00
_cell.angle_gamma   90.00
#
_symmetry.space_group_name_H-M   'P 1'
#
loop_
_entity.id
_entity.type
_entity.pdbx_description
1 polymer ?
#
loop_
_entity_poly.entity_id
_entity_poly.type
_entity_poly.pdbx_seq_one_letter_code
_entity_poly.pdbx_strand_id
1 'polypeptide(L)'
;MYYHISDIKNKDRILKEGLISKEKEIFVCNNKEHLIVIASSQIGAENFSIYQINEAGFEVDLIQDNVAEIGAEFQFIVKQSKIESKFITHLEDKNYHSFDLYEESEKIKALHMNLNPEKHVQSCVRLNKKWLSYYNEKYNLNLEQIIPIDFEEYLKNNL
;
A
#
# COMPACT_ATOMS: atom_id res chain seq x y z
N MET A 1 18.11 3.34 -5.78
CA MET A 1 17.08 4.41 -5.67
C MET A 1 15.96 3.90 -4.80
N TYR A 2 15.54 4.69 -3.80
CA TYR A 2 14.54 4.28 -2.81
C TYR A 2 13.43 5.31 -2.70
N TYR A 3 12.28 4.86 -2.22
CA TYR A 3 11.08 5.66 -2.04
C TYR A 3 10.53 5.50 -0.63
N HIS A 4 9.86 6.54 -0.15
CA HIS A 4 9.15 6.52 1.12
C HIS A 4 7.76 7.13 0.92
N ILE A 5 6.80 6.69 1.71
CA ILE A 5 5.48 7.31 1.78
C ILE A 5 5.15 7.70 3.21
N SER A 6 4.44 8.82 3.34
CA SER A 6 3.89 9.28 4.60
C SER A 6 2.56 9.96 4.35
N ASP A 7 1.69 9.99 5.36
CA ASP A 7 0.53 10.86 5.41
C ASP A 7 0.91 12.29 4.98
N ILE A 8 0.09 12.86 4.10
CA ILE A 8 0.30 14.17 3.47
C ILE A 8 0.49 15.29 4.51
N LYS A 9 -0.11 15.17 5.70
CA LYS A 9 0.03 16.16 6.78
C LYS A 9 1.47 16.30 7.29
N ASN A 10 2.31 15.30 7.07
CA ASN A 10 3.71 15.32 7.48
C ASN A 10 4.62 15.98 6.43
N LYS A 11 4.09 16.35 5.26
CA LYS A 11 4.90 16.79 4.11
C LYS A 11 5.83 17.95 4.44
N ASP A 12 5.28 19.04 4.98
CA ASP A 12 6.08 20.23 5.29
C ASP A 12 7.17 19.92 6.31
N ARG A 13 6.85 19.12 7.32
CA ARG A 13 7.81 18.68 8.33
C ARG A 13 8.93 17.84 7.71
N ILE A 14 8.60 16.87 6.85
CA ILE A 14 9.59 15.99 6.20
C ILE A 14 10.51 16.79 5.29
N LEU A 15 9.97 17.72 4.51
CA LEU A 15 10.77 18.55 3.60
C LEU A 15 11.65 19.56 4.33
N LYS A 16 11.26 19.98 5.52
CA LYS A 16 12.04 20.89 6.35
C LYS A 16 13.09 20.16 7.20
N GLU A 17 12.68 19.12 7.91
CA GLU A 17 13.44 18.50 9.00
C GLU A 17 14.04 17.14 8.62
N GLY A 18 13.57 16.51 7.55
CA GLY A 18 13.94 15.16 7.15
C GLY A 18 12.96 14.09 7.63
N LEU A 19 13.26 12.83 7.32
CA LEU A 19 12.56 11.68 7.89
C LEU A 19 13.17 11.40 9.26
N ILE A 20 12.32 11.33 10.28
CA ILE A 20 12.75 11.10 11.67
C ILE A 20 11.95 9.92 12.22
N SER A 21 12.66 8.88 12.66
CA SER A 21 12.10 7.68 13.29
C SER A 21 12.51 7.61 14.76
N LYS A 22 11.52 7.50 15.65
CA LYS A 22 11.76 7.29 17.09
C LYS A 22 12.33 5.90 17.37
N GLU A 23 12.00 4.94 16.53
CA GLU A 23 12.39 3.53 16.67
C GLU A 23 13.75 3.25 16.01
N LYS A 24 14.35 4.26 15.37
CA LYS A 24 15.60 4.15 14.59
C LYS A 24 15.46 3.22 13.37
N GLU A 25 14.26 3.13 12.85
CA GLU A 25 13.92 2.34 11.68
C GLU A 25 13.16 3.21 10.70
N ILE A 26 13.73 3.39 9.50
CA ILE A 26 13.09 4.13 8.43
C ILE A 26 12.79 3.14 7.30
N PHE A 27 11.50 2.95 7.04
CA PHE A 27 11.00 2.08 6.00
C PHE A 27 11.11 2.76 4.64
N VAL A 28 11.69 2.06 3.68
CA VAL A 28 11.84 2.49 2.30
C VAL A 28 11.49 1.36 1.34
N CYS A 29 11.07 1.70 0.14
CA CYS A 29 10.72 0.75 -0.91
C CYS A 29 11.56 1.04 -2.15
N ASN A 30 12.07 0.03 -2.85
CA ASN A 30 12.80 0.23 -4.12
C ASN A 30 11.89 0.19 -5.36
N ASN A 31 10.59 -0.05 -5.18
CA ASN A 31 9.60 -0.08 -6.25
C ASN A 31 8.50 0.97 -5.98
N LYS A 32 8.44 2.00 -6.83
CA LYS A 32 7.48 3.11 -6.68
C LYS A 32 6.03 2.65 -6.81
N GLU A 33 5.73 1.73 -7.72
CA GLU A 33 4.36 1.23 -7.93
C GLU A 33 3.86 0.49 -6.68
N HIS A 34 4.76 -0.23 -6.01
CA HIS A 34 4.43 -1.00 -4.81
C HIS A 34 4.06 -0.12 -3.60
N LEU A 35 4.35 1.18 -3.62
CA LEU A 35 3.94 2.11 -2.57
C LEU A 35 2.42 2.18 -2.39
N ILE A 36 1.64 1.93 -3.45
CA ILE A 36 0.18 1.88 -3.35
C ILE A 36 -0.26 0.70 -2.46
N VAL A 37 0.41 -0.44 -2.58
CA VAL A 37 0.12 -1.61 -1.73
C VAL A 37 0.40 -1.25 -0.27
N ILE A 38 1.59 -0.72 0.02
CA ILE A 38 1.99 -0.28 1.38
C ILE A 38 1.02 0.76 1.94
N ALA A 39 0.64 1.77 1.15
CA ALA A 39 -0.31 2.81 1.56
C ALA A 39 -1.67 2.20 1.97
N SER A 40 -2.13 1.20 1.22
CA SER A 40 -3.42 0.54 1.44
C SER A 40 -3.41 -0.46 2.61
N SER A 41 -2.36 -1.28 2.75
CA SER A 41 -2.33 -2.40 3.71
C SER A 41 -1.77 -2.02 5.07
N GLN A 42 -0.74 -1.16 5.11
CA GLN A 42 0.03 -0.90 6.33
C GLN A 42 -0.27 0.47 6.93
N ILE A 43 -0.38 1.50 6.09
CA ILE A 43 -0.56 2.88 6.57
C ILE A 43 -2.04 3.25 6.69
N GLY A 44 -2.89 2.73 5.79
CA GLY A 44 -4.30 3.12 5.71
C GLY A 44 -4.47 4.59 5.32
N ALA A 45 -3.52 5.18 4.58
CA ALA A 45 -3.54 6.58 4.20
C ALA A 45 -4.16 6.74 2.81
N GLU A 46 -5.37 7.33 2.78
CA GLU A 46 -6.04 7.78 1.55
C GLU A 46 -5.31 8.98 0.90
N ASN A 47 -4.67 9.80 1.74
CA ASN A 47 -3.96 11.01 1.32
C ASN A 47 -2.52 10.94 1.80
N PHE A 48 -1.58 10.82 0.85
CA PHE A 48 -0.17 10.61 1.16
C PHE A 48 0.75 11.30 0.16
N SER A 49 1.97 11.56 0.60
CA SER A 49 3.05 12.07 -0.24
C SER A 49 4.05 10.97 -0.54
N ILE A 50 4.53 10.92 -1.77
CA ILE A 50 5.63 10.05 -2.19
C ILE A 50 6.93 10.85 -2.23
N TYR A 51 7.96 10.29 -1.61
CA TYR A 51 9.30 10.85 -1.60
C TYR A 51 10.27 9.91 -2.27
N GLN A 52 11.20 10.46 -3.03
CA GLN A 52 12.41 9.79 -3.46
C GLN A 52 13.50 10.07 -2.44
N ILE A 53 14.23 9.02 -2.06
CA ILE A 53 15.30 9.06 -1.08
C ILE A 53 16.61 8.70 -1.76
N ASN A 54 17.58 9.61 -1.65
CA ASN A 54 18.94 9.38 -2.10
C ASN A 54 19.68 8.50 -1.10
N GLU A 55 20.23 7.38 -1.56
CA GLU A 55 20.97 6.41 -0.75
C GLU A 55 22.23 6.99 -0.09
N ALA A 56 22.77 8.10 -0.61
CA ALA A 56 23.85 8.85 0.06
C ALA A 56 23.43 9.41 1.43
N GLY A 57 22.13 9.43 1.75
CA GLY A 57 21.60 9.76 3.07
C GLY A 57 21.53 8.57 4.04
N PHE A 58 21.93 7.36 3.62
CA PHE A 58 21.93 6.17 4.47
C PHE A 58 23.27 6.06 5.20
N GLU A 59 23.20 5.93 6.52
CA GLU A 59 24.39 5.77 7.38
C GLU A 59 24.74 4.30 7.62
N VAL A 60 23.82 3.40 7.31
CA VAL A 60 23.89 1.96 7.57
C VAL A 60 23.33 1.17 6.40
N ASP A 61 23.65 -0.13 6.35
CA ASP A 61 23.12 -1.04 5.36
C ASP A 61 21.60 -1.22 5.47
N LEU A 62 20.98 -1.47 4.31
CA LEU A 62 19.57 -1.79 4.19
C LEU A 62 19.31 -3.24 4.62
N ILE A 63 18.26 -3.44 5.39
CA ILE A 63 17.78 -4.76 5.80
C ILE A 63 16.47 -5.02 5.06
N GLN A 64 16.33 -6.18 4.43
CA GLN A 64 15.07 -6.57 3.81
C GLN A 64 13.97 -6.72 4.86
N ASP A 65 12.81 -6.12 4.61
CA ASP A 65 11.65 -6.22 5.50
C ASP A 65 10.87 -7.51 5.19
N ASN A 66 10.99 -8.51 6.07
CA ASN A 66 10.45 -9.85 5.85
C ASN A 66 8.97 -9.96 6.26
N VAL A 67 8.13 -9.08 5.73
CA VAL A 67 6.66 -9.14 5.95
C VAL A 67 6.01 -10.23 5.09
N ALA A 68 4.91 -10.80 5.57
CA ALA A 68 4.17 -11.85 4.86
C ALA A 68 3.19 -11.29 3.80
N GLU A 69 3.55 -10.17 3.16
CA GLU A 69 2.71 -9.48 2.17
C GLU A 69 3.29 -9.63 0.76
N ILE A 70 2.43 -9.57 -0.26
CA ILE A 70 2.87 -9.49 -1.65
C ILE A 70 3.73 -8.24 -1.81
N GLY A 71 4.92 -8.39 -2.41
CA GLY A 71 5.88 -7.31 -2.65
C GLY A 71 6.78 -6.95 -1.46
N ALA A 72 6.84 -7.80 -0.44
CA ALA A 72 7.81 -7.71 0.65
C ALA A 72 9.26 -7.62 0.15
N GLU A 73 9.58 -8.23 -0.99
CA GLU A 73 10.90 -8.17 -1.63
C GLU A 73 11.32 -6.77 -2.09
N PHE A 74 10.37 -5.82 -2.16
CA PHE A 74 10.65 -4.43 -2.47
C PHE A 74 10.80 -3.55 -1.21
N GLN A 75 10.50 -4.08 -0.03
CA GLN A 75 10.46 -3.34 1.22
C GLN A 75 11.76 -3.53 2.02
N PHE A 76 12.29 -2.43 2.54
CA PHE A 76 13.56 -2.39 3.26
C PHE A 76 13.47 -1.46 4.47
N ILE A 77 14.30 -1.76 5.47
CA ILE A 77 14.49 -0.95 6.67
C ILE A 77 15.91 -0.38 6.64
N VAL A 78 16.01 0.93 6.80
CA VAL A 78 17.27 1.62 7.10
C VAL A 78 17.35 1.82 8.61
N LYS A 79 18.33 1.20 9.28
CA LYS A 79 18.50 1.25 10.76
C LYS A 79 19.14 2.57 11.22
N GLN A 80 18.51 3.69 10.92
CA GLN A 80 18.93 5.01 11.37
C GLN A 80 17.74 5.84 11.88
N SER A 81 18.03 6.80 12.76
CA SER A 81 16.99 7.66 13.36
C SER A 81 16.56 8.81 12.46
N LYS A 82 17.42 9.22 11.51
CA LYS A 82 17.16 10.40 10.69
C LYS A 82 17.75 10.26 9.30
N ILE A 83 16.99 10.67 8.28
CA ILE A 83 17.51 11.01 6.95
C ILE A 83 17.31 12.51 6.75
N GLU A 84 18.39 13.25 6.53
CA GLU A 84 18.35 14.70 6.34
C GLU A 84 17.54 15.10 5.11
N SER A 85 16.81 16.22 5.20
CA SER A 85 15.91 16.71 4.14
C SER A 85 16.60 16.92 2.79
N LYS A 86 17.89 17.26 2.78
CA LYS A 86 18.69 17.40 1.54
C LYS A 86 18.78 16.12 0.70
N PHE A 87 18.52 14.95 1.29
CA PHE A 87 18.50 13.66 0.60
C PHE A 87 17.10 13.22 0.18
N ILE A 88 16.09 14.06 0.39
CA ILE A 88 14.68 13.75 0.20
C ILE A 88 14.13 14.68 -0.88
N THR A 89 13.54 14.10 -1.91
CA THR A 89 12.84 14.84 -2.97
C THR A 89 11.37 14.44 -2.95
N HIS A 90 10.48 15.42 -2.78
CA HIS A 90 9.05 15.19 -3.00
C HIS A 90 8.81 14.91 -4.49
N LEU A 91 8.05 13.84 -4.78
CA LEU A 91 7.69 13.50 -6.14
C LEU A 91 6.26 13.93 -6.45
N GLU A 92 5.31 13.48 -5.64
CA GLU A 92 3.89 13.73 -5.86
C GLU A 92 3.08 13.54 -4.59
N ASP A 93 1.90 14.18 -4.57
CA ASP A 93 0.86 13.92 -3.59
C ASP A 93 -0.23 13.08 -4.24
N LYS A 94 -0.75 12.11 -3.51
CA LYS A 94 -1.86 11.25 -3.91
C LYS A 94 -3.02 11.48 -2.96
N ASN A 95 -4.21 11.59 -3.53
CA ASN A 95 -5.46 11.66 -2.79
C ASN A 95 -6.42 10.67 -3.44
N TYR A 96 -6.83 9.66 -2.68
CA TYR A 96 -7.71 8.60 -3.13
C TYR A 96 -8.99 8.59 -2.29
N HIS A 97 -10.10 8.16 -2.88
CA HIS A 97 -11.15 7.55 -2.09
C HIS A 97 -10.66 6.17 -1.59
N SER A 98 -11.00 5.73 -0.37
CA SER A 98 -10.50 4.43 0.15
C SER A 98 -10.74 3.26 -0.79
N PHE A 99 -11.93 3.16 -1.37
CA PHE A 99 -12.24 2.08 -2.30
C PHE A 99 -11.45 2.16 -3.61
N ASP A 100 -11.05 3.35 -4.05
CA ASP A 100 -10.15 3.48 -5.20
C ASP A 100 -8.74 3.03 -4.85
N LEU A 101 -8.26 3.37 -3.66
CA LEU A 101 -6.95 2.93 -3.18
C LEU A 101 -6.88 1.40 -3.06
N TYR A 102 -7.93 0.78 -2.50
CA TYR A 102 -8.03 -0.68 -2.44
C TYR A 102 -8.10 -1.31 -3.84
N GLU A 103 -8.85 -0.70 -4.76
CA GLU A 103 -8.93 -1.16 -6.14
C GLU A 103 -7.55 -1.18 -6.82
N GLU A 104 -6.80 -0.09 -6.74
CA GLU A 104 -5.46 0.00 -7.34
C GLU A 104 -4.46 -0.96 -6.67
N SER A 105 -4.53 -1.09 -5.34
CA SER A 105 -3.72 -2.07 -4.59
C SER A 105 -3.98 -3.51 -5.06
N GLU A 106 -5.25 -3.92 -5.19
CA GLU A 106 -5.61 -5.26 -5.65
C GLU A 106 -5.22 -5.50 -7.12
N LYS A 107 -5.27 -4.48 -7.98
CA LYS A 107 -4.74 -4.61 -9.36
C LYS A 107 -3.24 -4.91 -9.37
N ILE A 108 -2.46 -4.20 -8.56
CA ILE A 108 -1.00 -4.41 -8.46
C ILE A 108 -0.69 -5.80 -7.93
N LYS A 109 -1.39 -6.25 -6.89
CA LYS A 109 -1.25 -7.61 -6.35
C LYS A 109 -1.60 -8.67 -7.40
N ALA A 110 -2.69 -8.48 -8.14
CA ALA A 110 -3.10 -9.40 -9.20
C ALA A 110 -2.03 -9.55 -10.28
N LEU A 111 -1.45 -8.43 -10.75
CA LEU A 111 -0.35 -8.45 -11.71
C LEU A 111 0.86 -9.23 -11.19
N HIS A 112 1.23 -9.00 -9.92
CA HIS A 112 2.32 -9.72 -9.28
C HIS A 112 2.07 -11.24 -9.18
N MET A 113 0.82 -11.64 -8.95
CA MET A 113 0.39 -13.04 -8.93
C MET A 113 0.15 -13.65 -10.32
N ASN A 114 0.39 -12.91 -11.41
CA ASN A 114 0.04 -13.30 -12.79
C ASN A 114 -1.46 -13.62 -12.97
N LEU A 115 -2.33 -12.91 -12.25
CA LEU A 115 -3.78 -12.99 -12.38
C LEU A 115 -4.30 -11.87 -13.29
N ASN A 116 -5.51 -12.05 -13.82
CA ASN A 116 -6.21 -10.96 -14.51
C ASN A 116 -6.68 -9.91 -13.48
N PRO A 117 -6.22 -8.64 -13.55
CA PRO A 117 -6.51 -7.64 -12.53
C PRO A 117 -8.00 -7.33 -12.36
N GLU A 118 -8.75 -7.22 -13.46
CA GLU A 118 -10.17 -6.90 -13.41
C GLU A 118 -10.98 -8.01 -12.73
N LYS A 119 -10.74 -9.27 -13.10
CA LYS A 119 -11.42 -10.42 -12.48
C LYS A 119 -11.05 -10.56 -10.99
N HIS A 120 -9.79 -10.32 -10.64
CA HIS A 120 -9.33 -10.35 -9.26
C HIS A 120 -10.04 -9.27 -8.43
N VAL A 121 -10.00 -8.01 -8.88
CA VAL A 121 -10.70 -6.89 -8.23
C VAL A 121 -12.18 -7.19 -8.04
N GLN A 122 -12.88 -7.62 -9.10
CA GLN A 122 -14.31 -7.93 -9.01
C GLN A 122 -14.59 -9.03 -7.97
N SER A 123 -13.70 -10.02 -7.84
CA SER A 123 -13.83 -11.06 -6.82
C SER A 123 -13.71 -10.47 -5.40
N CYS A 124 -12.72 -9.60 -5.16
CA CYS A 124 -12.54 -8.91 -3.88
C CYS A 124 -13.71 -7.98 -3.54
N VAL A 125 -14.14 -7.15 -4.51
CA VAL A 125 -15.24 -6.20 -4.37
C VAL A 125 -16.53 -6.90 -3.93
N ARG A 126 -16.84 -8.06 -4.52
CA ARG A 126 -18.07 -8.82 -4.24
C ARG A 126 -18.12 -9.40 -2.82
N LEU A 127 -17.00 -9.43 -2.10
CA LEU A 127 -16.95 -9.86 -0.69
C LEU A 127 -17.25 -8.72 0.29
N ASN A 128 -17.19 -7.46 -0.15
CA ASN A 128 -17.43 -6.28 0.69
C ASN A 128 -18.62 -5.48 0.17
N LYS A 129 -19.75 -5.53 0.88
CA LYS A 129 -21.01 -4.86 0.48
C LYS A 129 -20.85 -3.37 0.19
N LYS A 130 -20.04 -2.64 0.98
CA LYS A 130 -19.86 -1.20 0.79
C LYS A 130 -19.02 -0.91 -0.46
N TRP A 131 -17.93 -1.67 -0.64
CA TRP A 131 -17.11 -1.54 -1.84
C TRP A 131 -17.89 -1.93 -3.09
N LEU A 132 -18.68 -3.01 -3.03
CA LEU A 132 -19.55 -3.45 -4.12
C LEU A 132 -20.51 -2.36 -4.58
N SER A 133 -21.20 -1.71 -3.63
CA SER A 133 -22.12 -0.61 -3.95
C SER A 133 -21.39 0.52 -4.67
N TYR A 134 -20.25 0.94 -4.13
CA TYR A 134 -19.42 1.98 -4.73
C TYR A 134 -18.91 1.61 -6.14
N TYR A 135 -18.42 0.38 -6.30
CA TYR A 135 -17.87 -0.10 -7.57
C TYR A 135 -18.94 -0.22 -8.66
N ASN A 136 -20.12 -0.72 -8.32
CA ASN A 136 -21.27 -0.78 -9.24
C ASN A 136 -21.69 0.62 -9.69
N GLU A 137 -21.75 1.58 -8.77
CA GLU A 137 -22.06 2.98 -9.10
C GLU A 137 -20.98 3.61 -10.00
N LYS A 138 -19.71 3.51 -9.61
CA LYS A 138 -18.55 4.07 -10.34
C LYS A 138 -18.46 3.58 -11.78
N TYR A 139 -18.71 2.29 -12.02
CA TYR A 139 -18.55 1.66 -13.33
C TYR A 139 -19.86 1.37 -14.07
N ASN A 140 -21.01 1.77 -13.51
CA ASN A 140 -22.34 1.46 -14.03
C ASN A 140 -22.54 -0.05 -14.30
N LEU A 141 -22.22 -0.86 -13.27
CA LEU A 141 -22.34 -2.31 -13.28
C LEU A 141 -23.43 -2.77 -12.30
N ASN A 142 -23.80 -4.05 -12.40
CA ASN A 142 -24.73 -4.68 -11.47
C ASN A 142 -24.18 -6.02 -10.97
N LEU A 143 -23.00 -5.97 -10.34
CA LEU A 143 -22.39 -7.16 -9.74
C LEU A 143 -23.15 -7.54 -8.46
N GLU A 144 -23.34 -8.83 -8.25
CA GLU A 144 -23.98 -9.38 -7.05
C GLU A 144 -22.98 -9.71 -5.95
N GLN A 145 -23.37 -9.50 -4.69
CA GLN A 145 -22.54 -9.84 -3.54
C GLN A 145 -22.34 -11.36 -3.45
N ILE A 146 -21.10 -11.79 -3.23
CA ILE A 146 -20.80 -13.16 -2.85
C ILE A 146 -20.79 -13.20 -1.32
N ILE A 147 -21.68 -13.99 -0.74
CA ILE A 147 -21.63 -14.31 0.68
C ILE A 147 -20.68 -15.50 0.81
N PRO A 148 -19.53 -15.36 1.52
CA PRO A 148 -18.69 -16.50 1.80
C PRO A 148 -19.54 -17.56 2.49
N ILE A 149 -19.50 -18.78 1.97
CA ILE A 149 -20.14 -19.91 2.63
C ILE A 149 -19.50 -20.02 4.02
N ASP A 150 -20.31 -19.99 5.08
CA ASP A 150 -19.83 -20.32 6.42
C ASP A 150 -19.31 -21.76 6.36
N PHE A 151 -17.99 -21.91 6.51
CA PHE A 151 -17.33 -23.20 6.37
C PHE A 151 -17.79 -24.17 7.47
N GLU A 152 -18.14 -23.68 8.66
CA GLU A 152 -18.71 -24.51 9.71
C GLU A 152 -20.14 -24.94 9.37
N GLU A 153 -20.95 -24.06 8.79
CA GLU A 153 -22.30 -24.38 8.33
C GLU A 153 -22.29 -25.36 7.14
N TYR A 154 -21.35 -25.20 6.22
CA TYR A 154 -21.14 -26.13 5.11
C TYR A 154 -20.76 -27.52 5.60
N LEU A 155 -19.81 -27.61 6.54
CA LEU A 155 -19.40 -28.88 7.12
C LEU A 155 -20.54 -29.55 7.91
N LYS A 156 -21.35 -28.79 8.66
CA LYS A 156 -22.51 -29.31 9.40
C LYS A 156 -23.60 -29.87 8.48
N ASN A 157 -23.74 -29.35 7.26
CA ASN A 157 -24.79 -29.76 6.33
C ASN A 157 -24.35 -30.82 5.31
N ASN A 158 -23.06 -31.15 5.24
CA ASN A 158 -22.50 -32.04 4.21
C ASN A 158 -21.60 -33.17 4.75
N LEU A 159 -21.53 -33.35 6.08
CA LEU A 159 -20.91 -34.47 6.78
C LEU A 159 -21.94 -35.13 7.71
#